data_AF-A0A1M6GI15-F1
#
_entry.id   AF-A0A1M6GI15-F1
#
_cell.length_a   1.000
_cell.length_b   1.000
_cell.length_c   1.000
_cell.angle_alpha   90.00
_cell.angle_beta   90.00
_cell.angle_gamma   90.00
#
_symmetry.space_group_name_H-M   'P 1'
#
loop_
_entity.id
_entity.type
_entity.pdbx_description
1 polymer ?
#
loop_
_entity_poly.entity_id
_entity_poly.type
_entity_poly.pdbx_seq_one_letter_code
_entity_poly.pdbx_strand_id
1 'polypeptide(L)'
;MNNQLYIYEEVCGLIKQKGLDHYNREDIEDKFIWTFAKNASSLHVNTVSQSRYVLYATEKDFNLIHKKAEDAGLGITLKESKKDVIEMMVSQYEEVASKAILFIRNGNKGLLQNPDEKKLSHVIYFFTNDNLEFILDCLAENVLYSEKKRQEKAYAEKLKASEELKALAAAQTKLMKSQKYGRKSALLTTPSVKTAPAYSVANAYSYSQPGAAKASAKLSDDEIKNYIPEGCAVSHKKYGKGKVRGILEGKIDVLFEGSVEKVFAAQVCIDKKILTVI
;
A
#
# COMPACT_ATOMS: atom_id res chain seq x y z
N MET A 1 -3.97 46.04 -5.95
CA MET A 1 -5.22 45.26 -5.95
C MET A 1 -5.20 44.40 -4.70
N ASN A 2 -6.30 44.30 -3.96
CA ASN A 2 -6.36 43.37 -2.83
C ASN A 2 -6.40 41.94 -3.40
N ASN A 3 -5.31 41.18 -3.25
CA ASN A 3 -5.28 39.78 -3.65
C ASN A 3 -6.06 38.97 -2.60
N GLN A 4 -7.40 39.02 -2.67
CA GLN A 4 -8.25 38.16 -1.86
C GLN A 4 -8.12 36.73 -2.37
N LEU A 5 -7.39 35.93 -1.59
CA LEU A 5 -7.36 34.49 -1.77
C LEU A 5 -8.74 33.91 -1.48
N TYR A 6 -9.13 32.89 -2.23
CA TYR A 6 -10.38 32.18 -2.00
C TYR A 6 -10.48 31.63 -0.57
N ILE A 7 -11.67 31.74 0.01
CA ILE A 7 -12.01 31.12 1.30
C ILE A 7 -12.18 29.61 1.15
N TYR A 8 -12.18 28.88 2.27
CA TYR A 8 -12.21 27.41 2.25
C TYR A 8 -13.40 26.85 1.45
N GLU A 9 -14.57 27.46 1.56
CA GLU A 9 -15.81 27.06 0.87
C GLU A 9 -15.68 27.18 -0.65
N GLU A 10 -15.07 28.27 -1.14
CA GLU A 10 -14.81 28.51 -2.55
C GLU A 10 -13.78 27.50 -3.09
N VAL A 11 -12.70 27.26 -2.34
CA VAL A 11 -11.70 26.23 -2.70
C VAL A 11 -12.33 24.84 -2.71
N CYS A 12 -13.20 24.50 -1.77
CA CYS A 12 -13.96 23.25 -1.77
C CYS A 12 -14.85 23.11 -3.02
N GLY A 13 -15.48 24.21 -3.46
CA GLY A 13 -16.24 24.26 -4.70
C GLY A 13 -15.38 23.99 -5.93
N LEU A 14 -14.24 24.68 -6.04
CA LEU A 14 -13.27 24.55 -7.12
C LEU A 14 -12.70 23.12 -7.23
N ILE A 15 -12.37 22.49 -6.09
CA ILE A 15 -11.86 21.12 -6.04
C ILE A 15 -12.92 20.12 -6.52
N LYS A 16 -14.17 20.26 -6.05
CA LYS A 16 -15.30 19.42 -6.51
C LYS A 16 -15.57 19.59 -8.00
N GLN A 17 -15.48 20.81 -8.53
CA GLN A 17 -15.62 21.09 -9.96
C GLN A 17 -14.56 20.40 -10.80
N LYS A 18 -13.32 20.31 -10.31
CA LYS A 18 -12.21 19.59 -10.96
C LYS A 18 -12.27 18.06 -10.78
N GLY A 19 -13.35 17.52 -10.20
CA GLY A 19 -13.59 16.08 -10.06
C GLY A 19 -12.65 15.37 -9.08
N LEU A 20 -12.05 16.12 -8.15
CA LEU A 20 -11.14 15.59 -7.15
C LEU A 20 -11.91 15.13 -5.91
N ASP A 21 -11.72 13.87 -5.54
CA ASP A 21 -12.37 13.27 -4.37
C ASP A 21 -11.99 13.96 -3.05
N HIS A 22 -12.90 13.83 -2.08
CA HIS A 22 -12.69 14.25 -0.69
C HIS A 22 -12.66 13.03 0.23
N TYR A 23 -11.62 12.93 1.06
CA TYR A 23 -11.55 11.95 2.14
C TYR A 23 -11.97 12.59 3.46
N ASN A 24 -13.26 12.47 3.79
CA ASN A 24 -13.78 12.81 5.11
C ASN A 24 -13.09 11.96 6.19
N ARG A 25 -12.70 12.62 7.28
CA ARG A 25 -12.20 12.03 8.52
C ARG A 25 -12.73 12.90 9.65
N GLU A 26 -13.24 12.28 10.71
CA GLU A 26 -13.99 12.98 11.76
C GLU A 26 -13.18 14.08 12.49
N ASP A 27 -11.83 14.04 12.41
CA ASP A 27 -10.94 15.04 13.01
C ASP A 27 -10.61 16.26 12.11
N ILE A 28 -11.19 16.38 10.90
CA ILE A 28 -10.73 17.30 9.84
C ILE A 28 -11.64 18.53 9.63
N GLU A 29 -12.95 18.42 9.90
CA GLU A 29 -13.94 19.45 9.50
C GLU A 29 -13.63 20.85 10.07
N ASP A 30 -13.13 20.93 11.32
CA ASP A 30 -12.80 22.19 12.01
C ASP A 30 -11.45 22.83 11.61
N LYS A 31 -10.68 22.26 10.67
CA LYS A 31 -9.27 22.64 10.44
C LYS A 31 -8.97 23.34 9.12
N PHE A 32 -9.97 23.56 8.26
CA PHE A 32 -9.78 24.11 6.89
C PHE A 32 -8.79 23.26 6.05
N ILE A 33 -8.81 21.93 6.20
CA ILE A 33 -7.93 20.99 5.50
C ILE A 33 -8.74 20.13 4.53
N TRP A 34 -8.39 20.18 3.24
CA TRP A 34 -8.88 19.24 2.25
C TRP A 34 -7.90 18.08 2.06
N THR A 35 -8.34 16.84 2.33
CA THR A 35 -7.54 15.63 2.06
C THR A 35 -8.07 14.92 0.83
N PHE A 36 -7.24 14.72 -0.20
CA PHE A 36 -7.67 14.13 -1.48
C PHE A 36 -7.91 12.60 -1.41
N ALA A 37 -7.22 11.89 -0.50
CA ALA A 37 -7.45 10.47 -0.21
C ALA A 37 -6.76 10.07 1.10
N LYS A 38 -7.13 8.92 1.68
CA LYS A 38 -6.57 8.35 2.93
C LYS A 38 -5.03 8.32 3.06
N ASN A 39 -4.29 8.38 1.95
CA ASN A 39 -2.82 8.45 1.90
C ASN A 39 -2.30 9.39 0.78
N ALA A 40 -3.12 10.33 0.31
CA ALA A 40 -2.71 11.31 -0.69
C ALA A 40 -2.32 12.64 -0.02
N SER A 41 -2.05 13.64 -0.84
CA SER A 41 -1.74 15.00 -0.41
C SER A 41 -2.90 15.65 0.36
N SER A 42 -2.59 16.65 1.19
CA SER A 42 -3.56 17.48 1.92
C SER A 42 -3.30 18.96 1.65
N LEU A 43 -4.36 19.69 1.29
CA LEU A 43 -4.35 21.14 1.07
C LEU A 43 -4.91 21.85 2.29
N HIS A 44 -4.15 22.78 2.86
CA HIS A 44 -4.52 23.57 4.02
C HIS A 44 -4.86 25.00 3.53
N VAL A 45 -6.07 25.44 3.85
CA VAL A 45 -6.68 26.69 3.36
C VAL A 45 -7.00 27.61 4.53
N ASN A 46 -5.96 28.01 5.29
CA ASN A 46 -6.12 28.99 6.36
C ASN A 46 -5.92 30.42 5.83
N THR A 47 -6.66 30.78 4.78
CA THR A 47 -6.55 32.07 4.08
C THR A 47 -7.06 33.26 4.90
N VAL A 48 -7.79 32.98 5.98
CA VAL A 48 -8.26 33.99 6.97
C VAL A 48 -7.11 34.45 7.88
N SER A 49 -6.22 33.55 8.27
CA SER A 49 -5.10 33.86 9.19
C SER A 49 -3.75 34.07 8.49
N GLN A 50 -3.62 33.61 7.24
CA GLN A 50 -2.35 33.60 6.48
C GLN A 50 -2.65 33.94 5.02
N SER A 51 -1.84 34.78 4.37
CA SER A 51 -2.07 35.20 2.98
C SER A 51 -1.48 34.19 1.97
N ARG A 52 -1.72 32.90 2.21
CA ARG A 52 -1.13 31.78 1.46
C ARG A 52 -1.95 30.50 1.56
N TYR A 53 -1.73 29.62 0.60
CA TYR A 53 -2.11 28.21 0.64
C TYR A 53 -0.90 27.34 0.97
N VAL A 54 -1.15 26.18 1.58
CA VAL A 54 -0.10 25.19 1.90
C VAL A 54 -0.57 23.79 1.47
N LEU A 55 0.14 23.17 0.53
CA LEU A 55 -0.10 21.78 0.11
C LEU A 55 1.00 20.88 0.69
N TYR A 56 0.61 19.92 1.53
CA TYR A 56 1.46 18.83 1.97
C TYR A 56 1.38 17.71 0.93
N ALA A 57 2.46 17.54 0.17
CA ALA A 57 2.45 16.74 -1.05
C ALA A 57 3.09 15.35 -0.86
N THR A 58 2.53 14.35 -1.53
CA THR A 58 3.24 13.07 -1.73
C THR A 58 4.43 13.27 -2.67
N GLU A 59 5.43 12.40 -2.61
CA GLU A 59 6.60 12.45 -3.52
C GLU A 59 6.21 12.38 -5.01
N LYS A 60 5.07 11.77 -5.35
CA LYS A 60 4.55 11.74 -6.73
C LYS A 60 3.97 13.09 -7.15
N ASP A 61 3.07 13.63 -6.32
CA ASP A 61 2.40 14.91 -6.59
C ASP A 61 3.43 16.04 -6.62
N PHE A 62 4.37 16.05 -5.66
CA PHE A 62 5.49 16.99 -5.63
C PHE A 62 6.29 16.95 -6.93
N ASN A 63 6.73 15.78 -7.40
CA ASN A 63 7.56 15.68 -8.61
C ASN A 63 6.81 16.16 -9.87
N LEU A 64 5.50 15.94 -9.97
CA LEU A 64 4.68 16.41 -11.09
C LEU A 64 4.50 17.93 -11.06
N ILE A 65 4.09 18.48 -9.91
CA ILE A 65 3.87 19.92 -9.72
C ILE A 65 5.19 20.68 -9.86
N HIS A 66 6.28 20.19 -9.26
CA HIS A 66 7.61 20.78 -9.35
C HIS A 66 8.10 20.86 -10.79
N LYS A 67 8.02 19.74 -11.55
CA LYS A 67 8.41 19.75 -12.97
C LYS A 67 7.63 20.80 -13.76
N LYS A 68 6.29 20.80 -13.65
CA LYS A 68 5.45 21.76 -14.37
C LYS A 68 5.69 23.21 -13.93
N ALA A 69 6.03 23.45 -12.67
CA ALA A 69 6.35 24.78 -12.15
C ALA A 69 7.74 25.26 -12.58
N GLU A 70 8.72 24.36 -12.77
CA GLU A 70 10.00 24.68 -13.42
C GLU A 70 9.79 24.96 -14.92
N ASP A 71 9.01 24.13 -15.62
CA ASP A 71 8.63 24.35 -17.03
C ASP A 71 7.91 25.70 -17.23
N ALA A 72 7.15 26.17 -16.23
CA ALA A 72 6.46 27.46 -16.22
C ALA A 72 7.28 28.63 -15.62
N GLY A 73 8.50 28.40 -15.13
CA GLY A 73 9.34 29.42 -14.49
C GLY A 73 8.83 29.95 -13.14
N LEU A 74 7.94 29.23 -12.46
CA LEU A 74 7.32 29.63 -11.19
C LEU A 74 7.99 29.01 -9.95
N GLY A 75 8.82 27.98 -10.12
CA GLY A 75 9.33 27.16 -9.01
C GLY A 75 10.57 27.70 -8.29
N ILE A 76 10.48 27.80 -6.96
CA ILE A 76 11.60 28.11 -6.06
C ILE A 76 11.79 26.96 -5.07
N THR A 77 12.89 26.21 -5.18
CA THR A 77 13.14 25.02 -4.34
C THR A 77 14.05 25.31 -3.15
N LEU A 78 13.55 25.05 -1.95
CA LEU A 78 14.24 25.23 -0.67
C LEU A 78 14.36 23.90 0.11
N LYS A 79 15.34 23.85 1.02
CA LYS A 79 15.51 22.77 2.00
C LYS A 79 15.12 23.29 3.38
N GLU A 80 14.39 22.47 4.13
CA GLU A 80 13.89 22.80 5.47
C GLU A 80 14.99 23.16 6.50
N SER A 81 16.23 22.75 6.24
CA SER A 81 17.42 23.15 7.03
C SER A 81 17.70 24.66 7.07
N LYS A 82 16.94 25.48 6.33
CA LYS A 82 17.03 26.95 6.32
C LYS A 82 15.71 27.59 6.78
N LYS A 83 15.22 27.21 7.96
CA LYS A 83 13.92 27.66 8.50
C LYS A 83 13.74 29.19 8.45
N ASP A 84 14.72 29.94 8.92
CA ASP A 84 14.64 31.41 8.98
C ASP A 84 14.54 32.03 7.58
N VAL A 85 15.20 31.44 6.58
CA VAL A 85 15.13 31.86 5.17
C VAL A 85 13.76 31.53 4.57
N ILE A 86 13.16 30.42 4.97
CA ILE A 86 11.80 30.03 4.57
C ILE A 86 10.79 31.04 5.12
N GLU A 87 10.84 31.34 6.42
CA GLU A 87 9.93 32.31 7.06
C GLU A 87 10.09 33.70 6.44
N MET A 88 11.33 34.19 6.26
CA MET A 88 11.63 35.46 5.59
C MET A 88 11.07 35.51 4.16
N MET A 89 11.29 34.47 3.36
CA MET A 89 10.75 34.40 2.00
C MET A 89 9.22 34.41 2.03
N VAL A 90 8.59 33.54 2.83
CA VAL A 90 7.12 33.47 2.92
C VAL A 90 6.51 34.84 3.23
N SER A 91 7.03 35.57 4.21
CA SER A 91 6.54 36.93 4.51
C SER A 91 6.69 37.91 3.34
N GLN A 92 7.82 37.87 2.60
CA GLN A 92 8.00 38.70 1.40
C GLN A 92 6.99 38.33 0.30
N TYR A 93 6.81 37.05 0.01
CA TYR A 93 5.89 36.57 -1.04
C TYR A 93 4.41 36.79 -0.67
N GLU A 94 4.05 36.77 0.62
CA GLU A 94 2.74 37.18 1.14
C GLU A 94 2.48 38.68 0.95
N GLU A 95 3.44 39.54 1.29
CA GLU A 95 3.30 41.00 1.19
C GLU A 95 3.11 41.48 -0.27
N VAL A 96 3.88 40.91 -1.21
CA VAL A 96 3.75 41.23 -2.65
C VAL A 96 2.74 40.35 -3.40
N ALA A 97 2.10 39.40 -2.71
CA ALA A 97 1.16 38.40 -3.26
C ALA A 97 1.63 37.78 -4.59
N SER A 98 2.88 37.30 -4.60
CA SER A 98 3.62 36.96 -5.83
C SER A 98 3.24 35.58 -6.41
N LYS A 99 3.37 35.45 -7.74
CA LYS A 99 3.06 34.24 -8.50
C LYS A 99 4.06 33.09 -8.33
N ALA A 100 5.14 33.25 -7.57
CA ALA A 100 6.06 32.14 -7.32
C ALA A 100 5.42 31.03 -6.47
N ILE A 101 5.92 29.81 -6.65
CA ILE A 101 5.56 28.62 -5.86
C ILE A 101 6.82 28.17 -5.13
N LEU A 102 6.77 28.18 -3.79
CA LEU A 102 7.89 27.75 -2.95
C LEU A 102 7.77 26.27 -2.60
N PHE A 103 8.72 25.48 -3.06
CA PHE A 103 8.82 24.03 -2.86
C PHE A 103 9.78 23.73 -1.73
N ILE A 104 9.27 23.23 -0.61
CA ILE A 104 10.09 22.85 0.55
C ILE A 104 10.18 21.33 0.63
N ARG A 105 11.40 20.81 0.45
CA ARG A 105 11.68 19.38 0.60
C ARG A 105 12.15 19.11 2.02
N ASN A 106 11.38 18.32 2.78
CA ASN A 106 11.81 17.83 4.07
C ASN A 106 12.88 16.75 3.87
N GLY A 107 14.10 17.03 4.33
CA GLY A 107 15.23 16.08 4.24
C GLY A 107 15.16 14.95 5.28
N ASN A 108 14.37 15.12 6.34
CA ASN A 108 14.25 14.21 7.48
C ASN A 108 12.78 13.81 7.69
N LYS A 109 12.38 12.67 7.14
CA LYS A 109 11.01 12.09 7.31
C LYS A 109 10.59 11.88 8.78
N GLY A 110 11.49 12.03 9.75
CA GLY A 110 11.21 12.00 11.19
C GLY A 110 10.91 13.36 11.85
N LEU A 111 11.05 14.48 11.13
CA LEU A 111 10.80 15.85 11.62
C LEU A 111 9.44 16.43 11.18
N LEU A 112 8.57 15.59 10.60
CA LEU A 112 7.21 15.97 10.25
C LEU A 112 6.44 16.38 11.51
N GLN A 113 5.94 17.62 11.52
CA GLN A 113 5.28 18.22 12.69
C GLN A 113 4.00 17.46 13.09
N ASN A 114 3.36 16.76 12.14
CA ASN A 114 2.22 15.87 12.38
C ASN A 114 2.64 14.38 12.34
N PRO A 115 2.51 13.61 13.45
CA PRO A 115 2.96 12.22 13.52
C PRO A 115 2.12 11.24 12.68
N ASP A 116 0.95 11.66 12.19
CA ASP A 116 0.09 10.90 11.27
C ASP A 116 0.48 11.07 9.79
N GLU A 117 1.25 12.10 9.44
CA GLU A 117 1.56 12.49 8.06
C GLU A 117 2.90 11.97 7.56
N LYS A 118 3.42 10.88 8.15
CA LYS A 118 4.75 10.24 7.88
C LYS A 118 5.14 9.97 6.41
N LYS A 119 4.22 10.19 5.46
CA LYS A 119 4.40 10.01 4.01
C LYS A 119 4.50 11.33 3.23
N LEU A 120 4.11 12.47 3.81
CA LEU A 120 4.04 13.78 3.16
C LEU A 120 5.34 14.58 3.41
N SER A 121 6.45 14.12 2.83
CA SER A 121 7.79 14.73 3.04
C SER A 121 8.04 16.03 2.27
N HIS A 122 6.98 16.67 1.76
CA HIS A 122 7.08 17.86 0.91
C HIS A 122 5.99 18.85 1.28
N VAL A 123 6.35 20.13 1.38
CA VAL A 123 5.42 21.23 1.64
C VAL A 123 5.56 22.23 0.50
N ILE A 124 4.43 22.64 -0.08
CA ILE A 124 4.39 23.56 -1.22
C ILE A 124 3.57 24.78 -0.80
N TYR A 125 4.17 25.97 -0.89
CA TYR A 125 3.56 27.25 -0.54
C TYR A 125 3.28 28.07 -1.79
N PHE A 126 2.10 28.70 -1.85
CA PHE A 126 1.68 29.52 -2.99
C PHE A 126 0.68 30.60 -2.55
N PHE A 127 0.69 31.75 -3.23
CA PHE A 127 0.17 33.03 -2.72
C PHE A 127 -0.88 33.68 -3.65
N THR A 128 -1.42 32.91 -4.61
CA THR A 128 -2.40 33.41 -5.60
C THR A 128 -3.43 32.34 -5.97
N ASN A 129 -4.59 32.79 -6.42
CA ASN A 129 -5.66 31.91 -6.93
C ASN A 129 -5.24 31.20 -8.23
N ASP A 130 -4.52 31.89 -9.13
CA ASP A 130 -3.90 31.30 -10.33
C ASP A 130 -3.05 30.06 -9.98
N ASN A 131 -2.22 30.15 -8.94
CA ASN A 131 -1.37 29.06 -8.50
C ASN A 131 -2.17 27.91 -7.88
N LEU A 132 -3.29 28.21 -7.21
CA LEU A 132 -4.22 27.17 -6.73
C LEU A 132 -4.82 26.40 -7.90
N GLU A 133 -5.37 27.10 -8.90
CA GLU A 133 -5.96 26.45 -10.08
C GLU A 133 -4.97 25.54 -10.79
N PHE A 134 -3.76 26.04 -11.04
CA PHE A 134 -2.64 25.31 -11.63
C PHE A 134 -2.27 24.05 -10.83
N ILE A 135 -2.17 24.15 -9.50
CA ILE A 135 -1.85 23.01 -8.64
C ILE A 135 -2.98 21.96 -8.68
N LEU A 136 -4.24 22.38 -8.66
CA LEU A 136 -5.37 21.46 -8.74
C LEU A 136 -5.46 20.75 -10.10
N ASP A 137 -5.12 21.42 -11.21
CA ASP A 137 -5.04 20.77 -12.54
C ASP A 137 -3.92 19.73 -12.59
N CYS A 138 -2.77 20.01 -11.96
CA CYS A 138 -1.70 19.04 -11.82
C CYS A 138 -2.13 17.80 -11.02
N LEU A 139 -2.90 17.98 -9.95
CA LEU A 139 -3.43 16.87 -9.13
C LEU A 139 -4.48 16.07 -9.91
N ALA A 140 -5.40 16.73 -10.61
CA ALA A 140 -6.43 16.06 -11.44
C ALA A 140 -5.79 15.19 -12.55
N GLU A 141 -4.75 15.68 -13.22
CA GLU A 141 -4.01 14.89 -14.21
C GLU A 141 -3.36 13.64 -13.60
N ASN A 142 -2.79 13.74 -12.39
CA ASN A 142 -2.18 12.59 -11.71
C ASN A 142 -3.22 11.53 -11.33
N VAL A 143 -4.42 11.96 -10.89
CA VAL A 143 -5.56 11.06 -10.62
C VAL A 143 -5.93 10.31 -11.90
N LEU A 144 -6.23 11.02 -12.99
CA LEU A 144 -6.60 10.43 -14.28
C LEU A 144 -5.53 9.46 -14.82
N TYR A 145 -4.24 9.82 -14.72
CA TYR A 145 -3.13 8.95 -15.10
C TYR A 145 -3.09 7.67 -14.24
N SER A 146 -3.32 7.79 -12.93
CA SER A 146 -3.35 6.64 -12.02
C SER A 146 -4.51 5.69 -12.30
N GLU A 147 -5.69 6.23 -12.66
CA GLU A 147 -6.87 5.45 -13.03
C GLU A 147 -6.68 4.70 -14.34
N LYS A 148 -6.19 5.39 -15.39
CA LYS A 148 -5.89 4.76 -16.69
C LYS A 148 -4.94 3.57 -16.51
N LYS A 149 -3.87 3.75 -15.73
CA LYS A 149 -2.90 2.69 -15.43
C LYS A 149 -3.51 1.52 -14.62
N ARG A 150 -4.50 1.79 -13.77
CA ARG A 150 -5.27 0.77 -13.05
C ARG A 150 -6.18 -0.01 -13.99
N GLN A 151 -6.85 0.66 -14.93
CA GLN A 151 -7.70 0.03 -15.95
C GLN A 151 -6.89 -0.84 -16.90
N GLU A 152 -5.75 -0.36 -17.41
CA GLU A 152 -4.81 -1.11 -18.25
C GLU A 152 -4.35 -2.40 -17.57
N LYS A 153 -3.96 -2.32 -16.28
CA LYS A 153 -3.57 -3.50 -15.50
C LYS A 153 -4.73 -4.49 -15.34
N ALA A 154 -5.93 -4.01 -14.99
CA ALA A 154 -7.11 -4.86 -14.82
C ALA A 154 -7.55 -5.53 -16.14
N TYR A 155 -7.38 -4.86 -17.28
CA TYR A 155 -7.62 -5.45 -18.61
C TYR A 155 -6.58 -6.54 -18.93
N ALA A 156 -5.29 -6.28 -18.71
CA ALA A 156 -4.23 -7.26 -18.92
C ALA A 156 -4.39 -8.51 -18.05
N GLU A 157 -4.86 -8.35 -16.80
CA GLU A 157 -5.16 -9.46 -15.89
C GLU A 157 -6.37 -10.28 -16.35
N LYS A 158 -7.45 -9.63 -16.80
CA LYS A 158 -8.61 -10.30 -17.42
C LYS A 158 -8.25 -11.05 -18.71
N LEU A 159 -7.34 -10.49 -19.53
CA LEU A 159 -6.89 -11.13 -20.76
C LEU A 159 -6.14 -12.43 -20.45
N LYS A 160 -5.19 -12.41 -19.51
CA LYS A 160 -4.46 -13.61 -19.05
C LYS A 160 -5.40 -14.68 -18.50
N ALA A 161 -6.34 -14.30 -17.64
CA ALA A 161 -7.33 -15.24 -17.12
C ALA A 161 -8.21 -15.86 -18.22
N SER A 162 -8.52 -15.11 -19.28
CA SER A 162 -9.24 -15.63 -20.46
C SER A 162 -8.40 -16.62 -21.28
N GLU A 163 -7.11 -16.36 -21.44
CA GLU A 163 -6.17 -17.24 -22.14
C GLU A 163 -5.94 -18.55 -21.37
N GLU A 164 -5.77 -18.48 -20.05
CA GLU A 164 -5.65 -19.65 -19.17
C GLU A 164 -6.91 -20.52 -19.21
N LEU A 165 -8.11 -19.90 -19.15
CA LEU A 165 -9.38 -20.63 -19.25
C LEU A 165 -9.53 -21.35 -20.60
N LYS A 166 -9.13 -20.69 -21.71
CA LYS A 166 -9.12 -21.29 -23.06
C LYS A 166 -8.12 -22.45 -23.14
N ALA A 167 -6.95 -22.32 -22.54
CA ALA A 167 -5.93 -23.38 -22.50
C ALA A 167 -6.42 -24.60 -21.71
N LEU A 168 -7.07 -24.40 -20.55
CA LEU A 168 -7.68 -25.46 -19.76
C LEU A 168 -8.81 -26.17 -20.52
N ALA A 169 -9.72 -25.42 -21.15
CA ALA A 169 -10.79 -25.99 -21.97
C ALA A 169 -10.24 -26.81 -23.15
N ALA A 170 -9.17 -26.33 -23.81
CA ALA A 170 -8.49 -27.07 -24.88
C ALA A 170 -7.80 -28.35 -24.37
N ALA A 171 -7.17 -28.30 -23.18
CA ALA A 171 -6.56 -29.46 -22.55
C ALA A 171 -7.61 -30.52 -22.15
N GLN A 172 -8.72 -30.10 -21.53
CA GLN A 172 -9.84 -30.97 -21.17
C GLN A 172 -10.46 -31.62 -22.43
N THR A 173 -10.61 -30.86 -23.51
CA THR A 173 -11.10 -31.37 -24.80
C THR A 173 -10.16 -32.43 -25.41
N LYS A 174 -8.84 -32.24 -25.30
CA LYS A 174 -7.84 -33.25 -25.72
C LYS A 174 -7.94 -34.53 -24.88
N LEU A 175 -8.10 -34.40 -23.56
CA LEU A 175 -8.18 -35.52 -22.62
C LEU A 175 -9.48 -36.34 -22.81
N MET A 176 -10.62 -35.67 -23.01
CA MET A 176 -11.87 -36.34 -23.38
C MET A 176 -11.77 -37.09 -24.72
N LYS A 177 -11.04 -36.55 -25.70
CA LYS A 177 -10.80 -37.24 -26.97
C LYS A 177 -9.94 -38.49 -26.79
N SER A 178 -8.84 -38.43 -26.04
CA SER A 178 -7.96 -39.61 -25.84
C SER A 178 -8.65 -40.76 -25.10
N GLN A 179 -9.46 -40.46 -24.07
CA GLN A 179 -10.26 -41.47 -23.36
C GLN A 179 -11.26 -42.19 -24.29
N LYS A 180 -11.77 -41.52 -25.33
CA LYS A 180 -12.70 -42.10 -26.31
C LYS A 180 -12.06 -43.13 -27.24
N TYR A 181 -10.73 -43.07 -27.44
CA TYR A 181 -9.98 -44.05 -28.23
C TYR A 181 -9.41 -45.21 -27.40
N GLY A 182 -9.24 -45.07 -26.09
CA GLY A 182 -8.72 -46.13 -25.21
C GLY A 182 -9.70 -47.27 -24.88
N ARG A 183 -10.98 -47.17 -25.26
CA ARG A 183 -12.05 -48.07 -24.76
C ARG A 183 -12.44 -49.22 -25.70
N LYS A 184 -11.56 -49.62 -26.64
CA LYS A 184 -11.83 -50.65 -27.67
C LYS A 184 -10.94 -51.91 -27.64
N SER A 185 -10.11 -52.10 -26.62
CA SER A 185 -9.21 -53.28 -26.54
C SER A 185 -9.10 -53.87 -25.13
N ALA A 186 -10.15 -54.54 -24.67
CA ALA A 186 -10.13 -55.41 -23.47
C ALA A 186 -11.30 -56.40 -23.50
N LEU A 187 -11.14 -57.52 -24.21
CA LEU A 187 -12.03 -58.67 -24.21
C LEU A 187 -11.21 -59.92 -24.55
N LEU A 188 -11.52 -61.06 -23.90
CA LEU A 188 -10.70 -62.27 -23.77
C LEU A 188 -9.42 -62.07 -22.90
N THR A 189 -9.06 -62.91 -21.93
CA THR A 189 -9.67 -64.17 -21.40
C THR A 189 -9.14 -64.43 -19.98
N THR A 190 -9.95 -65.06 -19.11
CA THR A 190 -9.48 -65.78 -17.91
C THR A 190 -9.76 -67.29 -18.11
N PRO A 191 -9.00 -68.21 -17.49
CA PRO A 191 -9.30 -68.60 -16.10
C PRO A 191 -8.08 -68.89 -15.17
N SER A 192 -8.27 -68.52 -13.90
CA SER A 192 -8.09 -69.36 -12.69
C SER A 192 -6.86 -70.27 -12.51
N VAL A 193 -6.09 -70.07 -11.43
CA VAL A 193 -5.97 -71.00 -10.27
C VAL A 193 -5.54 -70.22 -8.99
N LYS A 194 -5.99 -70.72 -7.84
CA LYS A 194 -5.70 -70.41 -6.41
C LYS A 194 -4.16 -70.27 -6.13
N THR A 195 -3.64 -69.65 -5.06
CA THR A 195 -4.10 -69.49 -3.66
C THR A 195 -3.31 -68.35 -2.96
N ALA A 196 -3.82 -67.81 -1.85
CA ALA A 196 -3.14 -66.83 -0.98
C ALA A 196 -2.25 -67.55 0.11
N PRO A 197 -1.43 -66.89 0.98
CA PRO A 197 -1.65 -65.57 1.59
C PRO A 197 -0.49 -64.55 1.62
N ALA A 198 -0.93 -63.32 1.89
CA ALA A 198 -0.26 -62.06 2.25
C ALA A 198 1.20 -62.06 2.79
N TYR A 199 2.01 -61.17 2.21
CA TYR A 199 2.87 -60.21 2.96
C TYR A 199 2.88 -58.85 2.25
N SER A 200 3.09 -57.76 3.01
CA SER A 200 2.81 -56.38 2.59
C SER A 200 4.02 -55.59 2.07
N VAL A 201 3.84 -54.98 0.90
CA VAL A 201 4.32 -53.64 0.48
C VAL A 201 5.70 -53.16 0.97
N ALA A 202 6.67 -53.12 0.04
CA ALA A 202 7.53 -51.95 -0.19
C ALA A 202 8.33 -52.13 -1.49
N ASN A 203 8.12 -51.27 -2.49
CA ASN A 203 9.03 -51.17 -3.64
C ASN A 203 9.73 -49.81 -3.58
N ALA A 204 11.04 -49.84 -3.45
CA ALA A 204 11.92 -48.67 -3.44
C ALA A 204 12.74 -48.58 -4.75
N TYR A 205 13.49 -47.48 -4.91
CA TYR A 205 14.34 -47.13 -6.07
C TYR A 205 13.56 -46.78 -7.37
N SER A 206 13.96 -45.84 -8.25
CA SER A 206 14.89 -44.68 -8.24
C SER A 206 14.63 -43.85 -9.55
N TYR A 207 15.32 -42.78 -9.99
CA TYR A 207 16.53 -42.03 -9.56
C TYR A 207 16.43 -40.57 -10.14
N SER A 208 17.30 -39.64 -9.67
CA SER A 208 17.78 -38.41 -10.37
C SER A 208 16.81 -37.33 -10.94
N GLN A 209 16.71 -36.21 -10.20
CA GLN A 209 17.10 -34.81 -10.54
C GLN A 209 16.59 -34.10 -11.84
N PRO A 210 16.66 -32.72 -11.95
CA PRO A 210 17.31 -31.72 -11.07
C PRO A 210 16.47 -30.49 -10.65
N GLY A 211 16.99 -29.76 -9.65
CA GLY A 211 16.97 -28.28 -9.56
C GLY A 211 15.64 -27.52 -9.49
N ALA A 212 15.19 -27.18 -8.28
CA ALA A 212 14.23 -26.08 -8.04
C ALA A 212 14.67 -25.22 -6.85
N ALA A 213 14.55 -23.89 -6.99
CA ALA A 213 15.01 -22.92 -6.01
C ALA A 213 14.13 -22.89 -4.73
N LYS A 214 14.71 -22.38 -3.64
CA LYS A 214 14.06 -22.24 -2.31
C LYS A 214 12.67 -21.60 -2.39
N ALA A 215 11.62 -22.41 -2.25
CA ALA A 215 10.32 -21.95 -1.83
C ALA A 215 10.33 -21.76 -0.30
N SER A 216 9.93 -20.59 0.19
CA SER A 216 9.71 -20.35 1.62
C SER A 216 8.49 -21.14 2.08
N ALA A 217 8.69 -22.21 2.85
CA ALA A 217 7.60 -22.93 3.50
C ALA A 217 6.81 -21.95 4.38
N LYS A 218 5.50 -21.84 4.14
CA LYS A 218 4.59 -21.25 5.12
C LYS A 218 4.24 -22.36 6.10
N LEU A 219 4.65 -22.21 7.36
CA LEU A 219 4.10 -23.04 8.45
C LEU A 219 2.57 -22.86 8.47
N SER A 220 1.87 -23.97 8.67
CA SER A 220 0.43 -24.01 8.87
C SER A 220 0.06 -23.58 10.29
N ASP A 221 -1.17 -23.09 10.47
CA ASP A 221 -1.64 -22.60 11.78
C ASP A 221 -1.62 -23.70 12.86
N ASP A 222 -1.80 -24.96 12.46
CA ASP A 222 -1.71 -26.13 13.35
C ASP A 222 -0.28 -26.44 13.81
N GLU A 223 0.72 -26.25 12.94
CA GLU A 223 2.13 -26.38 13.32
C GLU A 223 2.53 -25.29 14.33
N ILE A 224 2.00 -24.08 14.17
CA ILE A 224 2.29 -22.95 15.07
C ILE A 224 1.70 -23.18 16.47
N LYS A 225 0.46 -23.73 16.54
CA LYS A 225 -0.20 -24.09 17.81
C LYS A 225 0.57 -25.12 18.63
N ASN A 226 1.35 -25.99 17.98
CA ASN A 226 2.22 -26.96 18.66
C ASN A 226 3.46 -26.32 19.31
N TYR A 227 3.92 -25.15 18.83
CA TYR A 227 5.06 -24.43 19.42
C TYR A 227 4.64 -23.38 20.45
N ILE A 228 3.54 -22.68 20.21
CA ILE A 228 3.00 -21.65 21.11
C ILE A 228 1.47 -21.80 21.12
N PRO A 229 0.87 -22.44 22.14
CA PRO A 229 -0.58 -22.61 22.17
C PRO A 229 -1.29 -21.29 22.55
N GLU A 230 -2.56 -21.19 22.16
CA GLU A 230 -3.42 -20.06 22.51
C GLU A 230 -3.64 -20.01 24.03
N GLY A 231 -3.62 -18.81 24.61
CA GLY A 231 -3.73 -18.62 26.06
C GLY A 231 -2.43 -18.77 26.86
N CYS A 232 -1.31 -19.19 26.26
CA CYS A 232 -0.02 -19.27 26.97
C CYS A 232 0.54 -17.89 27.35
N ALA A 233 1.30 -17.84 28.45
CA ALA A 233 2.11 -16.69 28.81
C ALA A 233 3.41 -16.69 27.99
N VAL A 234 3.80 -15.52 27.47
CA VAL A 234 5.01 -15.33 26.67
C VAL A 234 5.77 -14.10 27.13
N SER A 235 7.10 -14.17 27.11
CA SER A 235 8.01 -13.07 27.38
C SER A 235 8.60 -12.52 26.08
N HIS A 236 8.65 -11.19 25.95
CA HIS A 236 9.28 -10.48 24.86
C HIS A 236 10.28 -9.44 25.36
N LYS A 237 11.51 -9.47 24.82
CA LYS A 237 12.64 -8.63 25.28
C LYS A 237 12.35 -7.11 25.32
N LYS A 238 11.42 -6.61 24.51
CA LYS A 238 11.03 -5.17 24.47
C LYS A 238 9.68 -4.87 25.16
N TYR A 239 8.81 -5.87 25.34
CA TYR A 239 7.41 -5.64 25.75
C TYR A 239 7.03 -6.35 27.05
N GLY A 240 7.99 -7.01 27.72
CA GLY A 240 7.74 -7.68 28.99
C GLY A 240 6.94 -8.97 28.80
N LYS A 241 6.08 -9.28 29.77
CA LYS A 241 5.21 -10.47 29.74
C LYS A 241 3.88 -10.14 29.06
N GLY A 242 3.32 -11.13 28.38
CA GLY A 242 2.02 -11.03 27.72
C GLY A 242 1.35 -12.39 27.59
N LYS A 243 0.09 -12.38 27.15
CA LYS A 243 -0.72 -13.59 26.93
C LYS A 243 -1.10 -13.69 25.46
N VAL A 244 -0.93 -14.87 24.87
CA VAL A 244 -1.37 -15.16 23.50
C VAL A 244 -2.90 -15.18 23.47
N ARG A 245 -3.52 -14.34 22.64
CA ARG A 245 -4.98 -14.26 22.45
C ARG A 245 -5.50 -15.16 21.33
N GLY A 246 -4.71 -15.39 20.29
CA GLY A 246 -5.12 -16.23 19.15
C GLY A 246 -4.00 -16.40 18.13
N ILE A 247 -4.15 -17.40 17.27
CA ILE A 247 -3.29 -17.65 16.10
C ILE A 247 -4.15 -17.68 14.84
N LEU A 248 -3.83 -16.81 13.88
CA LEU A 248 -4.57 -16.64 12.63
C LEU A 248 -3.60 -16.37 11.47
N GLU A 249 -3.71 -17.12 10.37
CA GLU A 249 -2.98 -16.88 9.11
C GLU A 249 -1.45 -16.77 9.26
N GLY A 250 -0.84 -17.64 10.06
CA GLY A 250 0.60 -17.63 10.32
C GLY A 250 1.06 -16.51 11.26
N LYS A 251 0.16 -15.88 12.00
CA LYS A 251 0.45 -14.79 12.95
C LYS A 251 -0.03 -15.13 14.36
N ILE A 252 0.66 -14.59 15.37
CA ILE A 252 0.38 -14.76 16.79
C ILE A 252 0.01 -13.40 17.38
N ASP A 253 -1.18 -13.30 17.94
CA ASP A 253 -1.66 -12.11 18.62
C ASP A 253 -1.36 -12.20 20.12
N VAL A 254 -0.61 -11.22 20.64
CA VAL A 254 -0.18 -11.18 22.04
C VAL A 254 -0.64 -9.88 22.69
N LEU A 255 -1.30 -10.00 23.83
CA LEU A 255 -1.64 -8.89 24.73
C LEU A 255 -0.57 -8.79 25.82
N PHE A 256 0.22 -7.71 25.81
CA PHE A 256 1.22 -7.46 26.86
C PHE A 256 0.64 -6.74 28.08
N GLU A 257 1.27 -6.95 29.24
CA GLU A 257 1.00 -6.20 30.48
C GLU A 257 1.11 -4.69 30.21
N GLY A 258 0.03 -3.94 30.46
CA GLY A 258 -0.14 -2.55 30.00
C GLY A 258 -1.11 -2.38 28.83
N SER A 259 -1.92 -3.40 28.50
CA SER A 259 -2.97 -3.37 27.47
C SER A 259 -2.47 -3.11 26.04
N VAL A 260 -1.22 -3.46 25.74
CA VAL A 260 -0.62 -3.28 24.42
C VAL A 260 -0.76 -4.56 23.61
N GLU A 261 -1.67 -4.56 22.64
CA GLU A 261 -1.79 -5.65 21.67
C GLU A 261 -0.73 -5.54 20.56
N LYS A 262 -0.16 -6.69 20.18
CA LYS A 262 0.82 -6.83 19.10
C LYS A 262 0.60 -8.14 18.34
N VAL A 263 0.55 -8.00 17.03
CA VAL A 263 0.54 -9.09 16.05
C VAL A 263 1.99 -9.39 15.65
N PHE A 264 2.42 -10.65 15.74
CA PHE A 264 3.74 -11.09 15.27
C PHE A 264 3.61 -12.18 14.20
N ALA A 265 4.55 -12.25 13.27
CA ALA A 265 4.64 -13.36 12.33
C ALA A 265 5.21 -14.60 13.04
N ALA A 266 4.45 -15.70 13.09
CA ALA A 266 4.77 -16.90 13.87
C ALA A 266 6.14 -17.50 13.48
N GLN A 267 6.39 -17.61 12.18
CA GLN A 267 7.68 -18.04 11.62
C GLN A 267 8.87 -17.28 12.26
N VAL A 268 8.74 -15.95 12.36
CA VAL A 268 9.82 -15.09 12.89
C VAL A 268 9.93 -15.23 14.41
N CYS A 269 8.83 -15.49 15.11
CA CYS A 269 8.84 -15.79 16.54
C CYS A 269 9.53 -17.11 16.87
N ILE A 270 9.26 -18.16 16.08
CA ILE A 270 9.84 -19.50 16.24
C ILE A 270 11.33 -19.49 15.83
N ASP A 271 11.65 -19.06 14.61
CA ASP A 271 13.02 -19.11 14.06
C ASP A 271 14.02 -18.28 14.88
N LYS A 272 13.58 -17.12 15.39
CA LYS A 272 14.46 -16.17 16.12
C LYS A 272 14.24 -16.18 17.62
N LYS A 273 13.40 -17.07 18.15
CA LYS A 273 13.04 -17.18 19.59
C LYS A 273 12.70 -15.82 20.22
N ILE A 274 11.87 -15.05 19.52
CA ILE A 274 11.51 -13.67 19.92
C ILE A 274 10.46 -13.66 21.04
N LEU A 275 9.59 -14.68 21.05
CA LEU A 275 8.66 -14.96 22.14
C LEU A 275 9.15 -16.22 22.86
N THR A 276 9.41 -16.10 24.15
CA THR A 276 9.74 -17.24 25.02
C THR A 276 8.50 -17.60 25.84
N VAL A 277 7.98 -18.82 25.70
CA VAL A 277 6.88 -19.32 26.54
C VAL A 277 7.37 -19.40 28.00
N ILE A 278 6.53 -18.96 28.95
CA ILE A 278 6.77 -18.97 30.40
C ILE A 278 5.89 -20.04 31.04
#